data_AF-A0A349LJP8-F1
#
_entry.id   AF-A0A349LJP8-F1
#
_cell.length_a   1.000
_cell.length_b   1.000
_cell.length_c   1.000
_cell.angle_alpha   90.00
_cell.angle_beta   90.00
_cell.angle_gamma   90.00
#
_symmetry.space_group_name_H-M   'P 1'
#
loop_
_entity.id
_entity.type
_entity.pdbx_description
1 polymer ?
#
loop_
_entity_poly.entity_id
_entity_poly.type
_entity_poly.pdbx_seq_one_letter_code
_entity_poly.pdbx_strand_id
1 'polypeptide(L)'
;MRLSLLHLLVSTVFLMALSAYHIQGQALDQGLVPRGHLRLQAQPIYTTWDSRFNQASDGSERIEKLGDDLSSHNGANLFPDLEILQSSLRELMEAPNYEPSLGPTTGRVQQEMTSIKFAAEVGVSEWLTVGVLMPWNQTRTVIDLIHTPDTLNADLGLNPTIQDPSAVQSFLSSINSASSDAQARATEICAGGANASCVSALELAARASAFESAISSAYTATAFFPLAGSNTGSQLTQILAELNTALSTANLSSILPLVLAQTTLSSGDFAMMAVTPESGIGAVSPVQSRRGLWGPGDVEVSAKLRLADNMTYPEVL
;
A
#
# COMPACT_ATOMS: atom_id res chain seq x y z
N MET A 1 -22.77 -66.50 -29.92
CA MET A 1 -21.60 -66.04 -30.68
C MET A 1 -21.56 -64.53 -30.66
N ARG A 2 -20.75 -63.94 -29.76
CA ARG A 2 -20.52 -62.50 -29.67
C ARG A 2 -19.29 -62.18 -30.52
N LEU A 3 -19.49 -61.74 -31.75
CA LEU A 3 -18.41 -61.08 -32.50
C LEU A 3 -18.24 -59.68 -31.90
N SER A 4 -17.03 -59.43 -31.42
CA SER A 4 -16.65 -58.26 -30.62
C SER A 4 -16.65 -56.97 -31.43
N LEU A 5 -17.28 -55.92 -30.89
CA LEU A 5 -17.22 -54.54 -31.37
C LEU A 5 -15.76 -54.05 -31.58
N LEU A 6 -14.80 -54.68 -30.89
CA LEU A 6 -13.36 -54.42 -30.99
C LEU A 6 -12.78 -54.77 -32.37
N HIS A 7 -13.32 -55.77 -33.08
CA HIS A 7 -12.82 -56.13 -34.41
C HIS A 7 -13.33 -55.18 -35.51
N LEU A 8 -14.50 -54.55 -35.32
CA LEU A 8 -15.02 -53.55 -36.25
C LEU A 8 -14.24 -52.24 -36.15
N LEU A 9 -13.86 -51.83 -34.93
CA LEU A 9 -13.13 -50.59 -34.65
C LEU A 9 -11.66 -50.66 -35.10
N VAL A 10 -11.00 -51.81 -34.93
CA VAL A 10 -9.64 -52.02 -35.43
C VAL A 10 -9.59 -51.99 -36.96
N SER A 11 -10.60 -52.54 -37.64
CA SER A 11 -10.68 -52.51 -39.10
C SER A 11 -10.94 -51.10 -39.65
N THR A 12 -11.73 -50.27 -38.95
CA THR A 12 -11.98 -48.88 -39.39
C THR A 12 -10.80 -47.93 -39.18
N VAL A 13 -10.03 -48.10 -38.09
CA VAL A 13 -8.78 -47.35 -37.88
C VAL A 13 -7.71 -47.76 -38.90
N PHE A 14 -7.66 -49.05 -39.26
CA PHE A 14 -6.73 -49.55 -40.28
C PHE A 14 -7.11 -49.07 -41.70
N LEU A 15 -8.40 -48.97 -42.03
CA LEU A 15 -8.87 -48.42 -43.31
C LEU A 15 -8.69 -46.90 -43.42
N MET A 16 -8.73 -46.14 -42.32
CA MET A 16 -8.34 -44.71 -42.34
C MET A 16 -6.83 -44.50 -42.49
N ALA A 17 -6.00 -45.45 -42.04
CA ALA A 17 -4.55 -45.42 -42.28
C ALA A 17 -4.18 -45.75 -43.74
N LEU A 18 -5.09 -46.40 -44.49
CA LEU A 18 -4.92 -46.76 -45.90
C LEU A 18 -5.51 -45.73 -46.88
N SER A 19 -6.31 -44.77 -46.43
CA SER A 19 -6.71 -43.64 -47.26
C SER A 19 -5.55 -42.65 -47.33
N ALA A 20 -4.75 -42.75 -48.38
CA ALA A 20 -3.75 -41.77 -48.77
C ALA A 20 -4.42 -40.45 -49.17
N TYR A 21 -4.90 -39.70 -48.18
CA TYR A 21 -5.03 -38.27 -48.33
C TYR A 21 -3.62 -37.69 -48.21
N HIS A 22 -3.20 -36.93 -49.22
CA HIS A 22 -2.10 -35.99 -49.06
C HIS A 22 -2.51 -34.99 -47.98
N ILE A 23 -2.22 -35.34 -46.73
CA ILE A 23 -2.03 -34.36 -45.67
C ILE A 23 -0.77 -33.64 -46.09
N GLN A 24 -0.92 -32.57 -46.87
CA GLN A 24 0.09 -31.53 -46.95
C GLN A 24 0.17 -30.98 -45.53
N GLY A 25 1.09 -31.54 -44.74
CA GLY A 25 1.48 -30.97 -43.48
C GLY A 25 1.80 -29.51 -43.77
N GLN A 26 1.18 -28.60 -43.04
CA GLN A 26 1.66 -27.23 -43.00
C GLN A 26 3.15 -27.33 -42.73
N ALA A 27 3.98 -26.91 -43.69
CA ALA A 27 5.41 -26.84 -43.50
C ALA A 27 5.61 -25.82 -42.37
N LEU A 28 5.66 -26.32 -41.14
CA LEU A 28 6.18 -25.57 -40.01
C LEU A 28 7.60 -25.25 -40.41
N ASP A 29 7.81 -23.97 -40.70
CA ASP A 29 9.12 -23.40 -40.91
C ASP A 29 10.07 -23.94 -39.82
N GLN A 30 11.19 -24.48 -40.29
CA GLN A 30 11.96 -25.59 -39.71
C GLN A 30 11.91 -25.73 -38.18
N GLY A 31 11.07 -26.67 -37.69
CA GLY A 31 10.99 -27.00 -36.26
C GLY A 31 12.30 -27.57 -35.68
N LEU A 32 13.10 -28.24 -36.52
CA LEU A 32 14.43 -28.75 -36.19
C LEU A 32 15.53 -27.93 -36.87
N VAL A 33 16.65 -27.78 -36.18
CA VAL A 33 17.87 -27.19 -36.75
C VAL A 33 18.60 -28.28 -37.55
N PRO A 34 18.96 -28.06 -38.83
CA PRO A 34 19.69 -29.05 -39.62
C PRO A 34 21.00 -29.47 -38.96
N ARG A 35 21.45 -30.71 -39.23
CA ARG A 35 22.67 -31.24 -38.60
C ARG A 35 23.87 -30.34 -38.86
N GLY A 36 24.61 -30.03 -37.79
CA GLY A 36 25.81 -29.19 -37.86
C GLY A 36 25.53 -27.68 -37.96
N HIS A 37 24.26 -27.26 -37.97
CA HIS A 37 23.89 -25.85 -37.92
C HIS A 37 23.60 -25.40 -36.49
N LEU A 38 23.90 -24.12 -36.25
CA LEU A 38 23.56 -23.39 -35.04
C LEU A 38 22.49 -22.36 -35.37
N ARG A 39 21.38 -22.37 -34.64
CA ARG A 39 20.34 -21.33 -34.68
C ARG A 39 20.45 -20.48 -33.43
N LEU A 40 20.69 -19.20 -33.62
CA LEU A 40 20.68 -18.19 -32.56
C LEU A 40 19.41 -17.36 -32.66
N GLN A 41 18.76 -17.11 -31.55
CA GLN A 41 17.54 -16.29 -31.49
C GLN A 41 17.62 -15.31 -30.33
N ALA A 42 17.05 -14.13 -30.52
CA ALA A 42 16.83 -13.13 -29.48
C ALA A 42 15.39 -12.64 -29.61
N GLN A 43 14.56 -12.95 -28.62
CA GLN A 43 13.15 -12.59 -28.63
C GLN A 43 12.81 -11.66 -27.46
N PRO A 44 12.53 -10.38 -27.69
CA PRO A 44 12.04 -9.48 -26.65
C PRO A 44 10.57 -9.77 -26.36
N ILE A 45 10.22 -9.80 -25.09
CA ILE A 45 8.86 -9.96 -24.56
C ILE A 45 8.66 -8.86 -23.52
N TYR A 46 7.52 -8.17 -23.64
CA TYR A 46 7.10 -7.14 -22.72
C TYR A 46 5.81 -7.60 -22.07
N THR A 47 5.83 -7.75 -20.75
CA THR A 47 4.66 -8.14 -19.96
C THR A 47 4.36 -7.03 -18.97
N THR A 48 3.08 -6.66 -18.87
CA THR A 48 2.62 -5.66 -17.91
C THR A 48 1.41 -6.19 -17.16
N TRP A 49 1.32 -5.89 -15.87
CA TRP A 49 0.15 -6.22 -15.06
C TRP A 49 -0.05 -5.19 -13.97
N ASP A 50 -1.31 -4.96 -13.62
CA ASP A 50 -1.73 -4.02 -12.56
C ASP A 50 -2.61 -4.70 -11.49
N SER A 51 -2.74 -6.03 -11.57
CA SER A 51 -3.54 -6.83 -10.65
C SER A 51 -2.84 -8.13 -10.25
N ARG A 52 -3.20 -8.65 -9.08
CA ARG A 52 -2.79 -9.96 -8.56
C ARG A 52 -4.01 -10.80 -8.20
N PHE A 53 -3.83 -12.12 -8.21
CA PHE A 53 -4.77 -13.03 -7.57
C PHE A 53 -4.55 -13.00 -6.06
N ASN A 54 -5.63 -12.85 -5.30
CA ASN A 54 -5.65 -12.90 -3.85
C ASN A 54 -6.77 -13.85 -3.41
N GLN A 55 -6.66 -14.44 -2.22
CA GLN A 55 -7.70 -15.28 -1.65
C GLN A 55 -8.48 -14.46 -0.61
N ALA A 56 -9.79 -14.35 -0.79
CA ALA A 56 -10.65 -13.70 0.20
C ALA A 56 -10.76 -14.54 1.48
N SER A 57 -11.23 -13.92 2.57
CA SER A 57 -11.40 -14.57 3.87
C SER A 57 -12.40 -15.74 3.85
N ASP A 58 -13.26 -15.82 2.84
CA ASP A 58 -14.18 -16.92 2.57
C ASP A 58 -13.58 -18.04 1.70
N GLY A 59 -12.31 -17.92 1.32
CA GLY A 59 -11.58 -18.87 0.48
C GLY A 59 -11.77 -18.67 -1.03
N SER A 60 -12.58 -17.71 -1.47
CA SER A 60 -12.77 -17.41 -2.89
C SER A 60 -11.58 -16.70 -3.52
N GLU A 61 -11.30 -16.96 -4.79
CA GLU A 61 -10.27 -16.23 -5.55
C GLU A 61 -10.81 -14.86 -5.98
N ARG A 62 -10.06 -13.80 -5.67
CA ARG A 62 -10.37 -12.41 -6.04
C ARG A 62 -9.21 -11.82 -6.83
N ILE A 63 -9.55 -11.04 -7.87
CA ILE A 63 -8.57 -10.20 -8.56
C ILE A 63 -8.52 -8.86 -7.82
N GLU A 64 -7.34 -8.47 -7.36
CA GLU A 64 -7.07 -7.24 -6.61
C GLU A 64 -6.08 -6.37 -7.38
N LYS A 65 -6.29 -5.05 -7.39
CA LYS A 65 -5.34 -4.13 -8.04
C LYS A 65 -4.12 -3.96 -7.14
N LEU A 66 -2.94 -3.92 -7.74
CA LEU A 66 -1.68 -3.77 -6.98
C LEU A 66 -1.60 -2.44 -6.22
N GLY A 67 -2.39 -1.44 -6.62
CA GLY A 67 -2.47 -0.13 -5.96
C GLY A 67 -3.53 -0.01 -4.86
N ASP A 68 -4.35 -1.04 -4.63
CA ASP A 68 -5.41 -1.00 -3.61
C ASP A 68 -4.81 -0.79 -2.20
N ASP A 69 -3.65 -1.40 -1.92
CA ASP A 69 -2.90 -1.24 -0.66
C ASP A 69 -2.37 0.21 -0.43
N LEU A 70 -2.34 1.03 -1.49
CA LEU A 70 -1.91 2.44 -1.44
C LEU A 70 -3.09 3.42 -1.61
N SER A 71 -4.31 2.90 -1.62
CA SER A 71 -5.53 3.69 -1.81
C SER A 71 -6.31 3.76 -0.50
N SER A 72 -6.80 4.95 -0.16
CA SER A 72 -7.64 5.17 1.02
C SER A 72 -8.63 6.30 0.77
N HIS A 73 -9.88 6.11 1.21
CA HIS A 73 -10.90 7.14 1.11
C HIS A 73 -10.61 8.37 2.00
N ASN A 74 -9.95 8.17 3.14
CA ASN A 74 -9.62 9.24 4.09
C ASN A 74 -8.12 9.62 4.08
N GLY A 75 -7.29 8.86 3.38
CA GLY A 75 -5.83 9.05 3.29
C GLY A 75 -5.07 8.73 4.59
N ALA A 76 -5.64 9.04 5.76
CA ALA A 76 -5.04 8.89 7.07
C ALA A 76 -4.73 7.41 7.40
N ASN A 77 -5.58 6.48 6.98
CA ASN A 77 -5.41 5.04 7.26
C ASN A 77 -4.19 4.41 6.56
N LEU A 78 -3.48 5.15 5.71
CA LEU A 78 -2.23 4.71 5.08
C LEU A 78 -1.01 4.87 6.01
N PHE A 79 -1.18 5.54 7.15
CA PHE A 79 -0.11 5.80 8.11
C PHE A 79 -0.30 5.02 9.41
N PRO A 80 0.77 4.47 9.99
CA PRO A 80 0.72 3.82 11.30
C PRO A 80 0.39 4.83 12.41
N ASP A 81 0.09 4.30 13.60
CA ASP A 81 -0.12 5.05 14.85
C ASP A 81 -1.27 6.07 14.88
N LEU A 82 -2.07 6.16 13.80
CA LEU A 82 -3.28 6.96 13.73
C LEU A 82 -4.31 6.60 14.82
N GLU A 83 -4.33 5.34 15.27
CA GLU A 83 -5.23 4.88 16.33
C GLU A 83 -5.00 5.62 17.65
N ILE A 84 -3.77 6.03 17.96
CA ILE A 84 -3.42 6.80 19.16
C ILE A 84 -3.97 8.23 19.06
N LEU A 85 -3.80 8.87 17.89
CA LEU A 85 -4.38 10.18 17.63
C LEU A 85 -5.91 10.12 17.70
N GLN A 86 -6.50 9.16 17.00
CA GLN A 86 -7.95 8.98 16.93
C GLN A 86 -8.55 8.73 18.33
N SER A 87 -7.96 7.85 19.13
CA SER A 87 -8.46 7.58 20.50
C SER A 87 -8.36 8.80 21.39
N SER A 88 -7.23 9.53 21.34
CA SER A 88 -7.04 10.76 22.12
C SER A 88 -8.05 11.84 21.73
N LEU A 89 -8.34 11.99 20.43
CA LEU A 89 -9.34 12.95 19.94
C LEU A 89 -10.78 12.54 20.27
N ARG A 90 -11.10 11.23 20.21
CA ARG A 90 -12.41 10.70 20.61
C ARG A 90 -12.69 10.96 22.09
N GLU A 91 -11.69 10.80 22.93
CA GLU A 91 -11.77 11.07 24.37
C GLU A 91 -11.99 12.57 24.62
N LEU A 92 -11.16 13.43 24.01
CA LEU A 92 -11.27 14.88 24.18
C LEU A 92 -12.61 15.44 23.72
N MET A 93 -13.10 15.00 22.56
CA MET A 93 -14.33 15.52 21.95
C MET A 93 -15.60 14.78 22.37
N GLU A 94 -15.48 13.73 23.20
CA GLU A 94 -16.58 12.82 23.54
C GLU A 94 -17.30 12.26 22.28
N ALA A 95 -16.53 11.99 21.22
CA ALA A 95 -17.05 11.68 19.89
C ALA A 95 -16.64 10.26 19.43
N PRO A 96 -17.29 9.18 19.91
CA PRO A 96 -16.81 7.80 19.72
C PRO A 96 -16.73 7.33 18.26
N ASN A 97 -17.51 7.94 17.36
CA ASN A 97 -17.55 7.61 15.93
C ASN A 97 -16.62 8.49 15.07
N TYR A 98 -15.78 9.31 15.69
CA TYR A 98 -14.84 10.18 14.98
C TYR A 98 -13.86 9.36 14.12
N GLU A 99 -13.74 9.70 12.84
CA GLU A 99 -12.78 9.11 11.90
C GLU A 99 -11.91 10.23 11.31
N PRO A 100 -10.58 10.19 11.51
CA PRO A 100 -9.70 11.22 10.96
C PRO A 100 -9.59 11.14 9.45
N SER A 101 -9.44 12.28 8.79
CA SER A 101 -9.38 12.43 7.34
C SER A 101 -8.36 13.48 6.91
N LEU A 102 -7.40 13.05 6.09
CA LEU A 102 -6.51 13.92 5.30
C LEU A 102 -7.10 14.26 3.93
N GLY A 103 -8.11 13.52 3.50
CA GLY A 103 -8.65 13.52 2.14
C GLY A 103 -8.26 12.26 1.36
N PRO A 104 -8.96 11.96 0.26
CA PRO A 104 -8.79 10.71 -0.46
C PRO A 104 -7.42 10.61 -1.13
N THR A 105 -6.87 9.41 -1.07
CA THR A 105 -5.63 9.02 -1.74
C THR A 105 -5.91 7.84 -2.65
N THR A 106 -5.48 7.92 -3.90
CA THR A 106 -5.53 6.82 -4.86
C THR A 106 -4.11 6.44 -5.26
N GLY A 107 -3.76 5.17 -5.04
CA GLY A 107 -2.52 4.57 -5.48
C GLY A 107 -2.75 3.76 -6.75
N ARG A 108 -1.91 3.98 -7.76
CA ARG A 108 -1.83 3.12 -8.94
C ARG A 108 -0.45 2.47 -8.98
N VAL A 109 -0.44 1.15 -9.04
CA VAL A 109 0.79 0.37 -9.19
C VAL A 109 0.68 -0.47 -10.44
N GLN A 110 1.67 -0.34 -11.33
CA GLN A 110 1.82 -1.16 -12.52
C GLN A 110 3.19 -1.82 -12.50
N GLN A 111 3.20 -3.12 -12.74
CA GLN A 111 4.43 -3.89 -12.89
C GLN A 111 4.69 -4.11 -14.38
N GLU A 112 5.94 -3.90 -14.78
CA GLU A 112 6.43 -4.13 -16.12
C GLU A 112 7.62 -5.08 -16.03
N MET A 113 7.65 -6.08 -16.90
CA MET A 113 8.79 -6.97 -17.08
C MET A 113 9.18 -6.99 -18.55
N THR A 114 10.39 -6.57 -18.84
CA THR A 114 11.02 -6.76 -20.15
C THR A 114 11.94 -7.97 -20.06
N SER A 115 11.71 -8.97 -20.92
CA SER A 115 12.53 -10.18 -21.02
C SER A 115 13.10 -10.29 -22.43
N ILE A 116 14.41 -10.41 -22.56
CA ILE A 116 15.05 -10.77 -23.82
C ILE A 116 15.46 -12.24 -23.70
N LYS A 117 14.75 -13.12 -24.40
CA LYS A 117 15.07 -14.55 -24.42
C LYS A 117 16.14 -14.81 -25.47
N PHE A 118 17.34 -15.15 -25.03
CA PHE A 118 18.42 -15.60 -25.89
C PHE A 118 18.34 -17.12 -26.00
N ALA A 119 18.23 -17.65 -27.22
CA ALA A 119 18.26 -19.09 -27.45
C ALA A 119 19.38 -19.47 -28.41
N ALA A 120 20.02 -20.60 -28.11
CA ALA A 120 21.02 -21.23 -28.97
C ALA A 120 20.64 -22.69 -29.14
N GLU A 121 20.43 -23.12 -30.38
CA GLU A 121 20.02 -24.48 -30.72
C GLU A 121 20.96 -25.08 -31.75
N VAL A 122 21.41 -26.31 -31.51
CA VAL A 122 22.31 -27.05 -32.40
C VAL A 122 21.61 -28.29 -32.94
N GLY A 123 21.65 -28.45 -34.26
CA GLY A 123 21.24 -29.69 -34.92
C GLY A 123 22.27 -30.77 -34.70
N VAL A 124 22.00 -31.72 -33.81
CA VAL A 124 22.90 -32.85 -33.53
C VAL A 124 22.79 -33.90 -34.63
N SER A 125 21.55 -34.13 -35.11
CA SER A 125 21.23 -35.02 -36.23
C SER A 125 20.00 -34.49 -36.98
N GLU A 126 19.62 -35.16 -38.08
CA GLU A 126 18.37 -34.85 -38.81
C GLU A 126 17.09 -35.05 -37.97
N TRP A 127 17.19 -35.78 -36.85
CA TRP A 127 16.06 -36.10 -35.97
C TRP A 127 16.20 -35.51 -34.56
N LEU A 128 17.33 -34.88 -34.21
CA LEU A 128 17.59 -34.34 -32.87
C LEU A 128 18.18 -32.93 -32.95
N THR A 129 17.52 -31.99 -32.28
CA THR A 129 18.05 -30.66 -31.97
C THR A 129 18.14 -30.50 -30.45
N VAL A 130 19.25 -29.99 -29.95
CA VAL A 130 19.41 -29.62 -28.53
C VAL A 130 19.55 -28.11 -28.43
N GLY A 131 18.91 -27.51 -27.44
CA GLY A 131 18.90 -26.06 -27.27
C GLY A 131 19.05 -25.62 -25.83
N VAL A 132 19.53 -24.40 -25.66
CA VAL A 132 19.55 -23.67 -24.41
C VAL A 132 18.80 -22.35 -24.61
N LEU A 133 18.01 -21.95 -23.62
CA LEU A 133 17.32 -20.67 -23.57
C LEU A 133 17.65 -19.97 -22.26
N MET A 134 18.14 -18.74 -22.36
CA MET A 134 18.46 -17.87 -21.22
C MET A 134 17.66 -16.57 -21.33
N PRO A 135 16.67 -16.36 -20.45
CA PRO A 135 16.01 -15.07 -20.32
C PRO A 135 16.97 -14.06 -19.67
N TRP A 136 17.03 -12.85 -20.22
CA TRP A 136 17.66 -11.69 -19.59
C TRP A 136 16.53 -10.71 -19.26
N ASN A 137 16.26 -10.49 -17.98
CA ASN A 137 15.05 -9.82 -17.51
C ASN A 137 15.39 -8.49 -16.85
N GLN A 138 14.52 -7.50 -17.03
CA GLN A 138 14.47 -6.27 -16.24
C GLN A 138 13.04 -6.03 -15.81
N THR A 139 12.85 -5.81 -14.50
CA THR A 139 11.58 -5.42 -13.92
C THR A 139 11.52 -3.91 -13.73
N ARG A 140 10.32 -3.36 -13.77
CA ARG A 140 10.04 -1.96 -13.44
C ARG A 140 8.69 -1.89 -12.74
N THR A 141 8.69 -1.28 -11.56
CA THR A 141 7.49 -0.91 -10.84
C THR A 141 7.20 0.54 -11.13
N VAL A 142 6.06 0.84 -11.73
CA VAL A 142 5.53 2.20 -11.87
C VAL A 142 4.54 2.44 -10.74
N ILE A 143 4.75 3.49 -9.97
CA ILE A 143 3.87 3.91 -8.87
C ILE A 143 3.46 5.35 -9.12
N ASP A 144 2.14 5.59 -9.15
CA ASP A 144 1.55 6.91 -9.13
C ASP A 144 0.67 7.02 -7.89
N LEU A 145 1.00 7.96 -7.01
CA LEU A 145 0.27 8.23 -5.78
C LEU A 145 -0.38 9.61 -5.90
N ILE A 146 -1.71 9.64 -5.89
CA ILE A 146 -2.49 10.86 -6.07
C ILE A 146 -3.26 11.09 -4.77
N HIS A 147 -2.80 12.06 -3.99
CA HIS A 147 -3.54 12.59 -2.85
C HIS A 147 -4.29 13.84 -3.27
N THR A 148 -5.60 13.88 -2.99
CA THR A 148 -6.44 15.05 -3.24
C THR A 148 -6.80 15.67 -1.89
N PRO A 149 -6.23 16.85 -1.54
CA PRO A 149 -6.57 17.52 -0.30
C PRO A 149 -8.06 17.86 -0.30
N ASP A 150 -8.81 17.35 0.68
CA ASP A 150 -10.24 17.66 0.80
C ASP A 150 -10.42 18.93 1.63
N THR A 151 -10.58 20.07 0.97
CA THR A 151 -10.72 21.36 1.67
C THR A 151 -12.06 21.54 2.38
N LEU A 152 -13.02 20.63 2.19
CA LEU A 152 -14.36 20.70 2.79
C LEU A 152 -14.52 19.73 3.96
N ASN A 153 -13.99 18.52 3.83
CA ASN A 153 -14.17 17.45 4.82
C ASN A 153 -12.87 16.91 5.42
N ALA A 154 -11.68 17.32 4.95
CA ALA A 154 -10.45 16.98 5.67
C ALA A 154 -10.42 17.74 7.00
N ASP A 155 -10.02 17.04 8.04
CA ASP A 155 -10.00 17.55 9.38
C ASP A 155 -8.63 17.46 10.04
N LEU A 156 -7.68 16.78 9.40
CA LEU A 156 -6.28 16.72 9.75
C LEU A 156 -5.42 17.52 8.75
N GLY A 157 -4.34 18.09 9.26
CA GLY A 157 -3.25 18.69 8.49
C GLY A 157 -1.90 18.29 9.04
N LEU A 158 -0.83 18.93 8.56
CA LEU A 158 0.52 18.66 9.07
C LEU A 158 0.62 19.08 10.54
N ASN A 159 1.18 18.21 11.38
CA ASN A 159 1.29 18.46 12.80
C ASN A 159 2.12 19.73 13.07
N PRO A 160 1.60 20.68 13.88
CA PRO A 160 2.34 21.89 14.24
C PRO A 160 3.68 21.64 14.93
N THR A 161 3.92 20.46 15.51
CA THR A 161 5.25 20.09 16.02
C THR A 161 6.33 20.12 14.94
N ILE A 162 5.95 19.91 13.66
CA ILE A 162 6.84 19.93 12.51
C ILE A 162 7.06 21.37 12.00
N GLN A 163 6.02 22.20 12.03
CA GLN A 163 6.03 23.56 11.45
C GLN A 163 6.46 24.64 12.45
N ASP A 164 5.95 24.58 13.68
CA ASP A 164 6.23 25.51 14.77
C ASP A 164 6.29 24.77 16.13
N PRO A 165 7.37 24.01 16.37
CA PRO A 165 7.56 23.29 17.64
C PRO A 165 7.59 24.22 18.85
N SER A 166 7.98 25.49 18.67
CA SER A 166 8.10 26.46 19.76
C SER A 166 6.74 26.91 20.30
N ALA A 167 5.77 27.13 19.41
CA ALA A 167 4.39 27.44 19.79
C ALA A 167 3.74 26.24 20.50
N VAL A 168 3.92 25.02 19.97
CA VAL A 168 3.38 23.81 20.62
C VAL A 168 3.99 23.62 22.01
N GLN A 169 5.30 23.76 22.16
CA GLN A 169 5.95 23.64 23.46
C GLN A 169 5.43 24.69 24.45
N SER A 170 5.24 25.94 24.01
CA SER A 170 4.70 27.00 24.86
C SER A 170 3.27 26.70 25.30
N PHE A 171 2.44 26.20 24.38
CA PHE A 171 1.09 25.74 24.68
C PHE A 171 1.10 24.60 25.71
N LEU A 172 1.88 23.54 25.48
CA LEU A 172 2.01 22.39 26.37
C LEU A 172 2.52 22.79 27.77
N SER A 173 3.47 23.71 27.86
CA SER A 173 3.93 24.25 29.13
C SER A 173 2.87 25.07 29.86
N SER A 174 2.04 25.83 29.12
CA SER A 174 0.95 26.60 29.72
C SER A 174 -0.14 25.71 30.33
N ILE A 175 -0.45 24.59 29.67
CA ILE A 175 -1.44 23.64 30.20
C ILE A 175 -0.92 22.81 31.35
N ASN A 176 0.35 22.38 31.31
CA ASN A 176 0.99 21.71 32.44
C ASN A 176 0.98 22.60 33.70
N SER A 177 1.26 23.90 33.53
CA SER A 177 1.19 24.88 34.62
C SER A 177 -0.23 25.03 35.17
N ALA A 178 -1.24 25.19 34.30
CA ALA A 178 -2.64 25.31 34.71
C ALA A 178 -3.17 24.04 35.40
N SER A 179 -2.76 22.87 34.91
CA SER A 179 -3.06 21.55 35.49
C SER A 179 -2.48 21.41 36.90
N SER A 180 -1.21 21.78 37.07
CA SER A 180 -0.54 21.80 38.38
C SER A 180 -1.22 22.80 39.35
N ASP A 181 -1.53 24.02 38.88
CA ASP A 181 -2.19 25.05 39.70
C ASP A 181 -3.60 24.60 40.13
N ALA A 182 -4.36 23.96 39.25
CA ALA A 182 -5.67 23.40 39.56
C ALA A 182 -5.58 22.30 40.62
N GLN A 183 -4.58 21.42 40.53
CA GLN A 183 -4.35 20.36 41.52
C GLN A 183 -3.94 20.93 42.89
N ALA A 184 -3.05 21.92 42.91
CA ALA A 184 -2.69 22.63 44.14
C ALA A 184 -3.90 23.31 44.77
N ARG A 185 -4.72 23.99 43.97
CA ARG A 185 -5.93 24.67 44.42
C ARG A 185 -6.97 23.70 44.98
N ALA A 186 -7.16 22.55 44.34
CA ALA A 186 -8.04 21.50 44.85
C ALA A 186 -7.56 21.00 46.23
N THR A 187 -6.26 20.79 46.39
CA THR A 187 -5.65 20.38 47.67
C THR A 187 -5.91 21.39 48.78
N GLU A 188 -5.75 22.68 48.50
CA GLU A 188 -6.03 23.76 49.46
C GLU A 188 -7.50 23.80 49.90
N ILE A 189 -8.43 23.72 48.94
CA ILE A 189 -9.87 23.79 49.24
C ILE A 189 -10.31 22.55 50.03
N CYS A 190 -9.80 21.38 49.67
CA CYS A 190 -10.13 20.11 50.32
C CYS A 190 -9.51 19.95 51.72
N ALA A 191 -8.49 20.73 52.07
CA ALA A 191 -7.93 20.74 53.42
C ALA A 191 -8.97 21.15 54.49
N GLY A 192 -10.01 21.91 54.10
CA GLY A 192 -11.14 22.27 54.95
C GLY A 192 -12.22 21.20 55.09
N GLY A 193 -12.05 20.02 54.46
CA GLY A 193 -12.99 18.90 54.47
C GLY A 193 -13.70 18.65 53.13
N ALA A 194 -14.32 17.47 53.00
CA ALA A 194 -14.97 17.01 51.77
C ALA A 194 -16.35 17.65 51.54
N ASN A 195 -16.37 18.95 51.26
CA ASN A 195 -17.58 19.72 50.91
C ASN A 195 -17.77 19.83 49.38
N ALA A 196 -18.88 20.44 48.95
CA ALA A 196 -19.19 20.62 47.52
C ALA A 196 -18.08 21.38 46.75
N SER A 197 -17.45 22.38 47.38
CA SER A 197 -16.35 23.13 46.77
C SER A 197 -15.11 22.27 46.56
N CYS A 198 -14.80 21.36 47.48
CA CYS A 198 -13.74 20.37 47.32
C CYS A 198 -14.02 19.43 46.14
N VAL A 199 -15.25 18.91 46.02
CA VAL A 199 -15.64 18.04 44.89
C VAL A 199 -15.49 18.77 43.56
N SER A 200 -16.02 20.00 43.43
CA SER A 200 -15.89 20.78 42.20
C SER A 200 -14.45 21.14 41.85
N ALA A 201 -13.59 21.41 42.85
CA ALA A 201 -12.18 21.70 42.61
C ALA A 201 -11.40 20.45 42.15
N LEU A 202 -11.70 19.28 42.73
CA LEU A 202 -11.13 18.00 42.28
C LEU A 202 -11.57 17.64 40.86
N GLU A 203 -12.84 17.90 40.51
CA GLU A 203 -13.35 17.67 39.16
C GLU A 203 -12.66 18.57 38.13
N LEU A 204 -12.46 19.86 38.44
CA LEU A 204 -11.72 20.78 37.58
C LEU A 204 -10.25 20.35 37.40
N ALA A 205 -9.58 19.95 38.48
CA ALA A 205 -8.21 19.45 38.42
C ALA A 205 -8.11 18.16 37.58
N ALA A 206 -9.05 17.23 37.76
CA ALA A 206 -9.12 16.00 36.97
C ALA A 206 -9.36 16.30 35.48
N ARG A 207 -10.26 17.24 35.15
CA ARG A 207 -10.50 17.67 33.77
C ARG A 207 -9.27 18.32 33.13
N ALA A 208 -8.57 19.18 33.86
CA ALA A 208 -7.35 19.83 33.37
C ALA A 208 -6.23 18.80 33.09
N SER A 209 -6.02 17.86 34.01
CA SER A 209 -5.03 16.79 33.86
C SER A 209 -5.39 15.81 32.75
N ALA A 210 -6.67 15.45 32.61
CA ALA A 210 -7.13 14.59 31.52
C ALA A 210 -6.93 15.25 30.15
N PHE A 211 -7.30 16.53 30.01
CA PHE A 211 -7.07 17.28 28.78
C PHE A 211 -5.57 17.39 28.47
N GLU A 212 -4.73 17.72 29.47
CA GLU A 212 -3.27 17.78 29.32
C GLU A 212 -2.70 16.47 28.77
N SER A 213 -3.05 15.35 29.40
CA SER A 213 -2.58 14.02 29.01
C SER A 213 -3.01 13.67 27.58
N ALA A 214 -4.30 13.86 27.26
CA ALA A 214 -4.84 13.51 25.95
C ALA A 214 -4.31 14.42 24.84
N ILE A 215 -4.18 15.73 25.07
CA ILE A 215 -3.65 16.65 24.05
C ILE A 215 -2.15 16.44 23.82
N SER A 216 -1.38 16.16 24.88
CA SER A 216 0.04 15.82 24.75
C SER A 216 0.23 14.53 23.96
N SER A 217 -0.58 13.50 24.26
CA SER A 217 -0.60 12.24 23.50
C SER A 217 -0.90 12.50 22.02
N ALA A 218 -1.93 13.30 21.72
CA ALA A 218 -2.32 13.65 20.36
C ALA A 218 -1.18 14.34 19.56
N TYR A 219 -0.45 15.28 20.16
CA TYR A 219 0.69 15.95 19.49
C TYR A 219 1.84 15.00 19.17
N THR A 220 2.02 13.94 19.94
CA THR A 220 3.13 12.98 19.76
C THR A 220 2.75 11.75 18.95
N ALA A 221 1.46 11.57 18.65
CA ALA A 221 0.95 10.34 18.04
C ALA A 221 1.39 10.15 16.59
N THR A 222 1.29 11.20 15.77
CA THR A 222 1.57 11.11 14.32
C THR A 222 2.09 12.44 13.76
N ALA A 223 2.53 12.42 12.49
CA ALA A 223 2.82 13.61 11.70
C ALA A 223 1.59 14.47 11.37
N PHE A 224 0.39 14.09 11.84
CA PHE A 224 -0.85 14.79 11.56
C PHE A 224 -1.50 15.32 12.83
N PHE A 225 -2.22 16.43 12.70
CA PHE A 225 -2.96 17.04 13.80
C PHE A 225 -4.20 17.78 13.28
N PRO A 226 -5.25 17.97 14.10
CA PRO A 226 -6.45 18.68 13.68
C PRO A 226 -6.20 20.04 13.03
N LEU A 227 -6.90 20.26 11.92
CA LEU A 227 -6.81 21.43 11.05
C LEU A 227 -7.62 22.61 11.60
N ALA A 228 -7.04 23.81 11.57
CA ALA A 228 -7.73 25.05 11.84
C ALA A 228 -8.85 25.27 10.83
N GLY A 229 -10.05 25.57 11.33
CA GLY A 229 -11.25 25.75 10.50
C GLY A 229 -12.00 24.45 10.18
N SER A 230 -11.48 23.28 10.55
CA SER A 230 -12.26 22.04 10.51
C SER A 230 -13.23 21.96 11.70
N ASN A 231 -14.22 21.07 11.62
CA ASN A 231 -15.13 20.81 12.73
C ASN A 231 -14.37 20.28 13.96
N THR A 232 -13.43 19.35 13.75
CA THR A 232 -12.53 18.81 14.80
C THR A 232 -11.72 19.91 15.47
N GLY A 233 -11.06 20.78 14.68
CA GLY A 233 -10.29 21.91 15.23
C GLY A 233 -11.15 22.91 16.01
N SER A 234 -12.38 23.16 15.54
CA SER A 234 -13.34 24.04 16.21
C SER A 234 -13.82 23.47 17.54
N GLN A 235 -14.14 22.17 17.59
CA GLN A 235 -14.55 21.49 18.82
C GLN A 235 -13.43 21.49 19.87
N LEU A 236 -12.20 21.16 19.49
CA LEU A 236 -11.06 21.22 20.42
C LEU A 236 -10.81 22.62 20.96
N THR A 237 -10.93 23.63 20.11
CA THR A 237 -10.81 25.04 20.54
C THR A 237 -11.92 25.41 21.52
N GLN A 238 -13.15 24.93 21.30
CA GLN A 238 -14.26 25.14 22.22
C GLN A 238 -14.04 24.44 23.56
N ILE A 239 -13.59 23.18 23.57
CA ILE A 239 -13.30 22.42 24.79
C ILE A 239 -12.25 23.15 25.63
N LEU A 240 -11.18 23.65 24.98
CA LEU A 240 -10.17 24.45 25.65
C LEU A 240 -10.74 25.78 26.19
N ALA A 241 -11.62 26.44 25.45
CA ALA A 241 -12.26 27.68 25.90
C ALA A 241 -13.18 27.46 27.12
N GLU A 242 -13.91 26.34 27.16
CA GLU A 242 -14.73 25.93 28.31
C GLU A 242 -13.85 25.61 29.54
N LEU A 243 -12.72 24.91 29.34
CA LEU A 243 -11.74 24.68 30.39
C LEU A 243 -11.15 26.00 30.92
N ASN A 244 -10.76 26.92 30.03
CA ASN A 244 -10.28 28.25 30.41
C ASN A 244 -11.33 29.07 31.18
N THR A 245 -12.61 28.93 30.83
CA THR A 245 -13.71 29.56 31.57
C THR A 245 -13.83 28.98 32.98
N ALA A 246 -13.70 27.67 33.14
CA ALA A 246 -13.71 27.02 34.45
C ALA A 246 -12.49 27.41 35.31
N LEU A 247 -11.28 27.45 34.71
CA LEU A 247 -10.05 27.89 35.37
C LEU A 247 -10.14 29.35 35.84
N SER A 248 -10.61 30.25 34.98
CA SER A 248 -10.77 31.67 35.34
C SER A 248 -11.80 31.88 36.46
N THR A 249 -12.90 31.11 36.47
CA THR A 249 -13.89 31.11 37.56
C THR A 249 -13.26 30.68 38.89
N ALA A 250 -12.27 29.80 38.85
CA ALA A 250 -11.48 29.39 40.01
C ALA A 250 -10.34 30.37 40.38
N ASN A 251 -10.20 31.49 39.66
CA ASN A 251 -9.09 32.46 39.74
C ASN A 251 -7.71 31.86 39.41
N LEU A 252 -7.67 30.90 38.50
CA LEU A 252 -6.44 30.28 37.98
C LEU A 252 -6.02 30.89 36.64
N SER A 253 -4.74 30.74 36.29
CA SER A 253 -4.19 31.21 35.02
C SER A 253 -4.84 30.51 33.83
N SER A 254 -5.09 31.25 32.75
CA SER A 254 -5.60 30.69 31.49
C SER A 254 -4.50 30.02 30.69
N ILE A 255 -4.87 28.94 30.01
CA ILE A 255 -4.06 28.19 29.05
C ILE A 255 -3.97 29.00 27.75
N LEU A 256 -2.80 28.98 27.10
CA LEU A 256 -2.61 29.60 25.78
C LEU A 256 -3.54 28.97 24.73
N PRO A 257 -3.82 29.68 23.61
CA PRO A 257 -4.62 29.10 22.53
C PRO A 257 -4.02 27.80 21.98
N LEU A 258 -4.91 26.87 21.61
CA LEU A 258 -4.52 25.60 20.99
C LEU A 258 -3.80 25.84 19.66
N VAL A 259 -2.68 25.16 19.45
CA VAL A 259 -1.91 25.25 18.21
C VAL A 259 -2.40 24.18 17.25
N LEU A 260 -3.23 24.57 16.28
CA LEU A 260 -3.79 23.67 15.25
C LEU A 260 -2.93 23.66 13.98
N ALA A 261 -3.07 22.61 13.17
CA ALA A 261 -2.51 22.57 11.83
C ALA A 261 -3.13 23.68 10.98
N GLN A 262 -2.33 24.41 10.19
CA GLN A 262 -2.83 25.59 9.45
C GLN A 262 -3.13 25.29 7.98
N THR A 263 -2.59 24.19 7.46
CA THR A 263 -2.70 23.82 6.06
C THR A 263 -3.08 22.37 5.91
N THR A 264 -3.95 22.09 4.94
CA THR A 264 -4.16 20.72 4.48
C THR A 264 -2.86 20.16 3.93
N LEU A 265 -2.74 18.83 3.96
CA LEU A 265 -1.58 18.15 3.43
C LEU A 265 -1.60 18.24 1.90
N SER A 266 -0.59 18.85 1.29
CA SER A 266 -0.52 18.93 -0.18
C SER A 266 -0.17 17.57 -0.78
N SER A 267 -0.43 17.35 -2.08
CA SER A 267 -0.04 16.11 -2.75
C SER A 267 1.49 15.88 -2.71
N GLY A 268 2.27 16.96 -2.71
CA GLY A 268 3.73 16.89 -2.59
C GLY A 268 4.17 16.47 -1.19
N ASP A 269 3.58 17.09 -0.15
CA ASP A 269 3.89 16.74 1.23
C ASP A 269 3.44 15.31 1.56
N PHE A 270 2.28 14.88 1.04
CA PHE A 270 1.78 13.51 1.18
C PHE A 270 2.81 12.48 0.68
N ALA A 271 3.39 12.71 -0.51
CA ALA A 271 4.42 11.82 -1.06
C ALA A 271 5.70 11.76 -0.22
N MET A 272 6.02 12.83 0.50
CA MET A 272 7.17 12.93 1.39
C MET A 272 6.91 12.31 2.78
N MET A 273 5.66 12.05 3.16
CA MET A 273 5.36 11.47 4.47
C MET A 273 6.03 10.10 4.66
N ALA A 274 6.19 9.30 3.61
CA ALA A 274 6.87 8.00 3.72
C ALA A 274 8.31 8.09 4.27
N VAL A 275 9.01 9.21 4.04
CA VAL A 275 10.39 9.44 4.53
C VAL A 275 10.44 10.37 5.74
N THR A 276 9.30 10.90 6.17
CA THR A 276 9.17 11.78 7.35
C THR A 276 9.16 10.89 8.59
N PRO A 277 10.12 11.02 9.53
CA PRO A 277 10.19 10.15 10.71
C PRO A 277 8.90 10.11 11.53
N GLU A 278 8.23 11.25 11.66
CA GLU A 278 7.01 11.45 12.43
C GLU A 278 5.79 10.71 11.83
N SER A 279 5.88 10.23 10.59
CA SER A 279 4.80 9.44 9.96
C SER A 279 4.79 7.97 10.40
N GLY A 280 5.83 7.51 11.12
CA GLY A 280 5.99 6.14 11.57
C GLY A 280 6.38 5.12 10.47
N ILE A 281 6.51 5.54 9.20
CA ILE A 281 6.90 4.65 8.10
C ILE A 281 8.42 4.43 8.05
N GLY A 282 9.21 5.51 8.17
CA GLY A 282 10.67 5.45 8.20
C GLY A 282 11.33 4.95 6.90
N ALA A 283 10.74 5.21 5.73
CA ALA A 283 11.35 4.81 4.46
C ALA A 283 12.62 5.64 4.16
N VAL A 284 13.61 5.01 3.50
CA VAL A 284 14.85 5.69 3.08
C VAL A 284 14.66 6.53 1.82
N SER A 285 13.64 6.24 1.02
CA SER A 285 13.33 7.01 -0.18
C SER A 285 11.83 7.10 -0.37
N PRO A 286 11.32 8.20 -0.94
CA PRO A 286 9.89 8.36 -1.18
C PRO A 286 9.32 7.23 -2.03
N VAL A 287 8.00 7.05 -1.92
CA VAL A 287 7.26 6.14 -2.79
C VAL A 287 7.35 6.67 -4.21
N GLN A 288 8.07 5.94 -5.06
CA GLN A 288 8.31 6.33 -6.45
C GLN A 288 8.51 5.11 -7.33
N SER A 289 8.37 5.32 -8.63
CA SER A 289 8.66 4.30 -9.63
C SER A 289 10.11 3.82 -9.51
N ARG A 290 10.32 2.51 -9.55
CA ARG A 290 11.65 1.89 -9.46
C ARG A 290 11.91 0.97 -10.65
N ARG A 291 13.13 1.01 -11.16
CA ARG A 291 13.60 0.12 -12.23
C ARG A 291 14.64 -0.83 -11.64
N GLY A 292 14.41 -2.12 -11.80
CA GLY A 292 15.36 -3.16 -11.44
C GLY A 292 16.57 -3.16 -12.37
N LEU A 293 17.67 -3.70 -11.87
CA LEU A 293 18.81 -4.02 -12.71
C LEU A 293 18.44 -5.17 -13.65
N TRP A 294 19.10 -5.23 -14.80
CA TRP A 294 19.01 -6.40 -15.65
C TRP A 294 19.68 -7.59 -14.97
N GLY A 295 19.09 -8.77 -15.09
CA GLY A 295 19.66 -10.00 -14.58
C GLY A 295 19.22 -11.22 -15.38
N PRO A 296 19.97 -12.34 -15.27
CA PRO A 296 19.58 -13.59 -15.90
C PRO A 296 18.37 -14.18 -15.17
N GLY A 297 17.43 -14.74 -15.93
CA GLY A 297 16.41 -15.65 -15.42
C GLY A 297 16.89 -17.11 -15.44
N ASP A 298 15.97 -18.02 -15.16
CA ASP A 298 16.27 -19.45 -15.18
C ASP A 298 16.64 -19.93 -16.58
N VAL A 299 17.74 -20.66 -16.68
CA VAL A 299 18.22 -21.23 -17.94
C VAL A 299 17.48 -22.53 -18.20
N GLU A 300 16.85 -22.64 -19.36
CA GLU A 300 16.16 -23.84 -19.81
C GLU A 300 17.03 -24.59 -20.83
N VAL A 301 17.08 -25.92 -20.71
CA VAL A 301 17.70 -26.81 -21.69
C VAL A 301 16.60 -27.65 -22.33
N SER A 302 16.60 -27.73 -23.65
CA SER A 302 15.57 -28.44 -24.42
C SER A 302 16.17 -29.43 -25.40
N ALA A 303 15.42 -30.49 -25.70
CA ALA A 303 15.72 -31.44 -26.78
C ALA A 303 14.45 -31.63 -27.62
N LYS A 304 14.57 -31.47 -28.93
CA LYS A 304 13.49 -31.64 -29.92
C LYS A 304 13.78 -32.88 -30.75
N LEU A 305 12.82 -33.79 -30.84
CA LEU A 305 12.94 -35.09 -31.48
C LEU A 305 11.93 -35.23 -32.64
N ARG A 306 12.39 -35.68 -33.81
CA ARG A 306 11.50 -36.15 -34.90
C ARG A 306 11.17 -37.62 -34.67
N LEU A 307 9.89 -37.94 -34.46
CA LEU A 307 9.43 -39.31 -34.23
C LEU A 307 8.95 -40.02 -35.50
N ALA A 308 8.44 -39.26 -36.47
CA ALA A 308 8.05 -39.76 -37.78
C ALA A 308 8.37 -38.70 -38.84
N ASP A 309 8.91 -39.16 -39.96
CA ASP A 309 9.14 -38.36 -41.16
C ASP A 309 8.36 -39.01 -42.30
N ASN A 310 7.56 -38.23 -43.03
CA ASN A 310 6.82 -38.74 -44.17
C ASN A 310 7.06 -37.86 -45.41
N MET A 311 8.32 -37.56 -45.68
CA MET A 311 8.75 -36.94 -46.93
C MET A 311 9.85 -37.78 -47.59
N THR A 312 9.44 -38.75 -48.41
CA THR A 312 10.28 -39.26 -49.49
C THR A 312 10.50 -38.15 -50.51
N TYR A 313 11.71 -37.59 -50.58
CA TYR A 313 12.12 -36.80 -51.75
C TYR A 313 12.36 -37.77 -52.91
N PRO A 314 11.69 -37.62 -54.08
CA PRO A 314 12.16 -38.29 -55.28
C PRO A 314 13.52 -37.69 -55.65
N GLU A 315 14.57 -38.51 -55.65
CA GLU A 315 15.84 -38.17 -56.28
C GLU A 315 15.58 -37.87 -57.75
N VAL A 316 15.80 -36.61 -58.16
CA VAL A 316 15.86 -36.25 -59.58
C VAL A 316 17.31 -36.48 -60.01
N LEU A 317 17.53 -37.60 -60.71
CA LEU A 317 18.70 -37.83 -61.56
C LEU A 317 18.67 -36.87 -62.76
#